data_AF-A0A8H7YMR8-F1
#
_entry.id   AF-A0A8H7YMR8-F1
#
_cell.length_a   1.000
_cell.length_b   1.000
_cell.length_c   1.000
_cell.angle_alpha   90.00
_cell.angle_beta   90.00
_cell.angle_gamma   90.00
#
_symmetry.space_group_name_H-M   'P 1'
#
loop_
_entity.id
_entity.type
_entity.pdbx_description
1 polymer ?
#
loop_
_entity_poly.entity_id
_entity_poly.type
_entity_poly.pdbx_seq_one_letter_code
_entity_poly.pdbx_strand_id
1 'polypeptide(L)' 'MCAAAIRWAGFKEYVYGTSMETLIRMGWPQIRISSRGVFEHSTGLPSSSNIIGGILMNETDTYFCMAV' A
#
# COMPACT_ATOMS: atom_id res chain seq x y z
N MET A 1 6.13 2.55 6.43
CA MET A 1 7.19 3.42 5.91
C MET A 1 6.84 4.01 4.54
N CYS A 2 6.70 3.19 3.49
CA CYS A 2 6.54 3.69 2.11
C CYS A 2 5.31 4.59 1.90
N ALA A 3 4.14 4.21 2.45
CA ALA A 3 2.93 5.04 2.36
C ALA A 3 3.14 6.45 2.93
N ALA A 4 3.83 6.57 4.06
CA ALA A 4 4.13 7.87 4.68
C ALA A 4 5.09 8.70 3.81
N ALA A 5 6.11 8.07 3.23
CA ALA A 5 7.05 8.73 2.32
C ALA A 5 6.35 9.27 1.07
N ILE A 6 5.47 8.46 0.46
CA ILE A 6 4.67 8.87 -0.72
C ILE A 6 3.74 10.03 -0.37
N ARG A 7 3.06 9.95 0.78
CA ARG A 7 2.18 11.01 1.28
C ARG A 7 2.95 12.31 1.51
N TRP A 8 4.15 12.24 2.08
CA TRP A 8 5.05 13.38 2.30
C TRP A 8 5.56 14.01 1.00
N ALA A 9 5.94 13.18 0.04
CA ALA A 9 6.44 13.64 -1.25
C ALA A 9 5.35 14.26 -2.15
N GLY A 10 4.07 14.18 -1.75
CA GLY A 10 2.98 14.86 -2.45
C GLY A 10 2.60 14.24 -3.79
N PHE A 11 2.77 12.92 -3.93
CA PHE A 11 2.31 12.19 -5.10
C PHE A 11 0.79 12.37 -5.29
N LYS A 12 0.36 12.60 -6.53
CA LYS A 12 -1.08 12.71 -6.84
C LYS A 12 -1.82 11.39 -6.59
N GLU A 13 -1.17 10.27 -6.90
CA GLU A 13 -1.78 8.94 -6.87
C GLU A 13 -0.82 7.91 -6.28
N TYR A 14 -1.36 7.04 -5.44
CA TYR A 14 -0.67 5.88 -4.88
C TYR A 14 -1.38 4.62 -5.35
N VAL A 15 -0.79 3.99 -6.37
CA VAL A 15 -1.34 2.80 -7.05
C VAL A 15 -0.58 1.55 -6.64
N TYR A 16 -1.29 0.48 -6.28
CA TYR A 16 -0.67 -0.81 -5.96
C TYR A 16 -1.54 -1.99 -6.39
N GLY A 17 -0.90 -3.14 -6.66
CA GLY A 17 -1.57 -4.41 -6.97
C GLY A 17 -1.87 -5.21 -5.72
N THR A 18 -0.90 -6.04 -5.30
CA THR A 18 -1.02 -6.89 -4.11
C THR A 18 -1.28 -6.09 -2.85
N SER A 19 -2.30 -6.49 -2.11
CA SER A 19 -2.66 -5.85 -0.84
C SER A 19 -1.80 -6.36 0.31
N MET A 20 -1.62 -5.53 1.34
CA MET A 20 -0.93 -5.93 2.56
C MET A 20 -1.64 -7.07 3.29
N GLU A 21 -2.98 -7.14 3.22
CA GLU A 21 -3.75 -8.27 3.76
C GLU A 21 -3.42 -9.58 3.04
N THR A 22 -3.29 -9.54 1.71
CA THR A 22 -2.86 -10.71 0.93
C THR A 22 -1.48 -11.17 1.36
N LEU A 23 -0.51 -10.26 1.50
CA LEU A 23 0.84 -10.59 1.97
C LEU A 23 0.82 -11.24 3.36
N ILE A 24 0.06 -10.66 4.30
CA ILE A 24 -0.09 -11.23 5.65
C ILE A 24 -0.68 -12.64 5.61
N ARG A 25 -1.73 -12.87 4.80
CA ARG A 25 -2.34 -14.19 4.62
C ARG A 25 -1.36 -15.21 4.05
N MET A 26 -0.45 -14.77 3.20
CA MET A 26 0.61 -15.60 2.60
C MET A 26 1.83 -15.80 3.52
N GLY A 27 1.81 -15.27 4.75
CA GLY A 27 2.90 -15.44 5.73
C GLY A 27 4.03 -14.41 5.62
N TRP A 28 3.91 -13.42 4.73
CA TRP A 28 4.90 -12.36 4.62
C TRP A 28 4.82 -11.41 5.82
N PRO A 29 5.96 -11.10 6.47
CA PRO A 29 5.99 -10.17 7.59
C PRO A 29 5.61 -8.76 7.11
N GLN A 30 4.62 -8.15 7.77
CA GLN A 30 4.15 -6.80 7.47
C GLN A 30 3.87 -6.03 8.76
N ILE A 31 4.10 -4.73 8.73
CA ILE A 31 3.64 -3.82 9.78
C ILE A 31 2.13 -3.67 9.64
N ARG A 32 1.35 -3.96 10.69
CA ARG A 32 -0.13 -3.93 10.67
C ARG A 32 -0.72 -2.52 10.73
N ILE A 33 -0.31 -1.66 9.79
CA ILE A 33 -0.83 -0.31 9.60
C ILE A 33 -1.11 -0.14 8.12
N SER A 34 -2.38 0.03 7.75
CA SER A 34 -2.78 0.17 6.35
C SER A 34 -2.26 1.49 5.75
N SER A 35 -1.97 1.49 4.45
CA SER A 35 -1.62 2.72 3.73
C SER A 35 -2.72 3.78 3.82
N ARG A 36 -3.99 3.35 3.80
CA ARG A 36 -5.16 4.19 4.03
C ARG A 36 -5.12 4.85 5.41
N GLY A 37 -4.86 4.08 6.47
CA GLY A 37 -4.73 4.62 7.82
C GLY A 37 -3.59 5.63 7.94
N VAL A 38 -2.44 5.37 7.30
CA VAL A 38 -1.35 6.36 7.25
C VAL A 38 -1.82 7.68 6.62
N PHE A 39 -2.57 7.63 5.53
CA PHE A 39 -3.05 8.84 4.86
C PHE A 39 -4.11 9.57 5.68
N GLU A 40 -5.04 8.84 6.28
CA GLU A 40 -6.09 9.38 7.17
C GLU A 40 -5.51 10.07 8.41
N HIS A 41 -4.37 9.58 8.92
CA HIS A 41 -3.65 10.23 10.03
C HIS A 41 -2.67 11.33 9.58
N SER A 42 -2.52 11.58 8.28
CA SER A 42 -1.58 12.56 7.69
C SER A 42 -2.30 13.77 7.08
N THR A 43 -3.25 14.36 7.83
CA THR A 43 -4.08 15.49 7.36
C THR A 43 -3.37 16.84 7.37
N GLY A 44 -2.24 16.96 8.08
CA GLY A 44 -1.47 18.22 8.17
C GLY A 44 -0.60 18.56 6.95
N LEU A 45 -0.62 17.75 5.89
CA LEU A 45 0.19 17.95 4.69
C LEU A 45 -0.63 18.59 3.57
N PRO A 46 -0.06 19.55 2.81
CA PRO A 46 -0.79 20.43 1.89
C PRO A 46 -1.32 19.72 0.63
N SER A 47 -0.72 18.60 0.25
CA SER A 47 -1.11 17.81 -0.92
C SER A 47 -2.26 16.85 -0.58
N SER A 48 -3.06 16.50 -1.59
CA SER A 48 -3.98 15.37 -1.52
C SER A 48 -3.51 14.27 -2.47
N SER A 49 -3.73 13.02 -2.05
CA SER A 49 -3.26 11.84 -2.77
C SER A 49 -4.38 10.83 -2.82
N ASN A 50 -4.70 10.32 -4.02
CA ASN A 50 -5.69 9.26 -4.16
C ASN A 50 -5.02 7.88 -3.98
N ILE A 51 -5.71 6.95 -3.30
CA ILE A 51 -5.22 5.58 -3.12
C ILE A 51 -6.02 4.65 -4.01
N ILE A 52 -5.32 3.94 -4.89
CA ILE A 52 -5.92 2.99 -5.84
C ILE A 52 -5.25 1.64 -5.63
N GLY A 53 -5.95 0.71 -5.00
CA GLY A 53 -5.44 -0.63 -4.70
C GLY A 53 -6.03 -1.71 -5.59
N GLY A 54 -5.37 -2.87 -5.64
CA GLY A 54 -5.88 -4.06 -6.31
C GLY A 54 -5.69 -4.06 -7.83
N ILE A 55 -4.86 -3.17 -8.38
CA ILE A 55 -4.60 -3.12 -9.82
C ILE A 55 -3.73 -4.31 -10.25
N LEU A 56 -4.25 -5.17 -11.12
CA LEU A 56 -3.58 -6.39 -11.59
C LEU A 56 -3.18 -7.34 -10.45
N MET A 57 -4.03 -7.45 -9.42
CA MET A 57 -3.73 -8.30 -8.27
C MET A 57 -3.58 -9.79 -8.63
N ASN A 58 -4.30 -10.28 -9.65
CA ASN A 58 -4.20 -11.67 -10.12
C ASN A 58 -2.80 -11.97 -10.68
N GLU A 59 -2.16 -11.01 -11.34
CA GLU A 59 -0.76 -11.15 -11.78
C GLU A 59 0.20 -10.91 -10.61
N THR A 60 0.01 -9.84 -9.83
CA THR A 60 1.00 -9.46 -8.81
C THR A 60 1.05 -10.43 -7.63
N ASP A 61 -0.10 -10.97 -7.19
CA ASP A 61 -0.17 -11.90 -6.07
C ASP A 61 0.60 -13.20 -6.36
N THR A 62 0.64 -13.63 -7.63
CA THR A 62 1.34 -14.84 -8.08
C THR A 62 2.84 -14.76 -7.76
N TYR A 63 3.47 -13.58 -7.86
CA TYR A 63 4.89 -13.42 -7.53
C TYR A 63 5.20 -13.61 -6.04
N PHE A 64 4.22 -13.37 -5.17
CA PHE A 64 4.37 -13.56 -3.73
C PHE A 64 3.98 -14.95 -3.25
N CYS A 65 3.16 -15.68 -4.03
CA CYS A 65 2.86 -17.09 -3.79
C CYS A 65 4.07 -18.02 -4.00
N MET A 66 4.99 -17.66 -4.91
CA MET A 66 6.12 -18.52 -5.29
C MET A 66 7.37 -18.35 -4.41
N ALA A 67 7.38 -17.35 -3.52
CA ALA A 67 8.58 -16.90 -2.82
C ALA A 67 8.57 -17.22 -1.31
N VAL A 68 7.83 -18.26 -0.89
CA VAL A 68 7.76 -18.75 0.50
C VAL A 68 8.38 -20.13 0.63
#